data_AF-A0A1J9PZM1-F1
#
_entry.id   AF-A0A1J9PZM1-F1
#
_cell.length_a   1.000
_cell.length_b   1.000
_cell.length_c   1.000
_cell.angle_alpha   90.00
_cell.angle_beta   90.00
_cell.angle_gamma   90.00
#
_symmetry.space_group_name_H-M   'P 1'
#
loop_
_entity.id
_entity.type
_entity.pdbx_description
1 polymer ?
#
loop_
_entity_poly.entity_id
_entity_poly.type
_entity_poly.pdbx_seq_one_letter_code
_entity_poly.pdbx_strand_id
1 'polypeptide(L)'
;MRHFGNHLEYIAYMPAENRLLHSNLTRATISKVLGTFVQKAQGIKNAATKFRSTVVEGSRIIPSRTKDAEFQLRIDAGHYDANTKRLNVVLQVNSQAKSPALKDWVRKNSTHGKLATASFDTGASDKQAEYARMLGELEEEGKKNLG
;
A
#
# COMPACT_ATOMS: atom_id res chain seq x y z
N MET A 1 -18.66 10.67 32.27
CA MET A 1 -18.11 11.04 30.95
C MET A 1 -18.11 9.79 30.09
N ARG A 2 -18.92 9.74 29.03
CA ARG A 2 -18.99 8.55 28.16
C ARG A 2 -17.69 8.48 27.35
N HIS A 3 -16.92 7.40 27.54
CA HIS A 3 -15.85 7.04 26.62
C HIS A 3 -16.50 6.91 25.24
N PHE A 4 -16.13 7.79 24.30
CA PHE A 4 -16.56 7.61 22.93
C PHE A 4 -15.97 6.29 22.42
N GLY A 5 -16.89 5.41 22.00
CA GLY A 5 -16.59 4.20 21.26
C GLY A 5 -15.78 4.53 20.00
N ASN A 6 -15.23 3.50 19.38
CA ASN A 6 -14.30 3.59 18.27
C ASN A 6 -14.75 4.60 17.17
N HIS A 7 -13.78 5.17 16.43
CA HIS A 7 -14.02 6.19 15.38
C HIS A 7 -15.07 5.75 14.32
N LEU A 8 -15.22 4.45 14.09
CA LEU A 8 -16.20 3.89 13.15
C LEU A 8 -17.64 3.97 13.64
N GLU A 9 -17.88 3.74 14.94
CA GLU A 9 -19.20 3.91 15.55
C GLU A 9 -19.67 5.36 15.42
N TYR A 10 -18.77 6.33 15.64
CA TYR A 10 -19.11 7.74 15.47
C TYR A 10 -19.54 8.08 14.03
N ILE A 11 -18.90 7.49 13.01
CA ILE A 11 -19.29 7.67 11.60
C ILE A 11 -20.69 7.10 11.32
N ALA A 12 -21.05 5.98 11.94
CA ALA A 12 -22.35 5.33 11.70
C ALA A 12 -23.54 6.20 12.13
N TYR A 13 -23.37 7.02 13.16
CA TYR A 13 -24.41 7.93 13.67
C TYR A 13 -24.42 9.31 12.99
N MET A 14 -23.51 9.58 12.05
CA MET A 14 -23.50 10.87 11.32
C MET A 14 -24.63 10.97 10.29
N PRO A 15 -25.15 12.19 10.02
CA PRO A 15 -26.00 12.48 8.87
C PRO A 15 -25.36 12.03 7.54
N ALA A 16 -26.18 11.67 6.54
CA ALA A 16 -25.70 11.09 5.28
C ALA A 16 -24.71 12.00 4.53
N GLU A 17 -24.96 13.31 4.50
CA GLU A 17 -24.06 14.32 3.94
C GLU A 17 -22.68 14.33 4.64
N ASN A 18 -22.66 14.24 5.96
CA ASN A 18 -21.43 14.18 6.76
C ASN A 18 -20.68 12.86 6.53
N ARG A 19 -21.40 11.75 6.30
CA ARG A 19 -20.77 10.46 5.93
C ARG A 19 -20.10 10.53 4.56
N LEU A 20 -20.71 11.17 3.57
CA LEU A 20 -20.12 11.37 2.24
C LEU A 20 -18.87 12.25 2.32
N LEU A 21 -18.93 13.38 3.03
CA LEU A 21 -17.78 14.24 3.27
C LEU A 21 -16.64 13.48 3.98
N HIS A 22 -16.95 12.69 5.01
CA HIS A 22 -15.96 11.88 5.71
C HIS A 22 -15.30 10.84 4.80
N SER A 23 -16.08 10.19 3.93
CA SER A 23 -15.57 9.23 2.94
C SER A 23 -14.60 9.90 1.96
N ASN A 24 -14.99 11.05 1.40
CA ASN A 24 -14.15 11.80 0.46
C ASN A 24 -12.83 12.26 1.10
N LEU A 25 -12.89 12.74 2.34
CA LEU A 25 -11.69 13.12 3.11
C LEU A 25 -10.80 11.91 3.42
N THR A 26 -11.39 10.75 3.72
CA THR A 26 -10.67 9.50 3.93
C THR A 26 -9.91 9.08 2.67
N ARG A 27 -10.58 9.11 1.50
CA ARG A 27 -9.97 8.80 0.20
C ARG A 27 -8.81 9.75 -0.14
N ALA A 28 -9.02 11.06 0.02
CA ALA A 28 -7.98 12.06 -0.22
C ALA A 28 -6.76 11.85 0.69
N THR A 29 -7.00 11.52 1.96
CA THR A 29 -5.93 11.22 2.92
C THR A 29 -5.14 9.98 2.51
N ILE A 30 -5.80 8.89 2.14
CA ILE A 30 -5.12 7.66 1.72
C ILE A 30 -4.37 7.87 0.40
N SER A 31 -4.94 8.60 -0.56
CA SER A 31 -4.28 8.98 -1.81
C SER A 31 -2.99 9.77 -1.57
N LYS A 32 -3.00 10.70 -0.60
CA LYS A 32 -1.79 11.43 -0.18
C LYS A 32 -0.75 10.50 0.46
N VAL A 33 -1.19 9.52 1.25
CA VAL A 33 -0.29 8.52 1.86
C VAL A 33 0.34 7.63 0.79
N LEU A 34 -0.41 7.24 -0.24
CA LEU A 34 0.09 6.48 -1.40
C LEU A 34 1.20 7.26 -2.13
N GLY A 35 0.94 8.51 -2.52
CA GLY A 35 1.95 9.34 -3.19
C GLY A 35 3.20 9.57 -2.33
N THR A 36 3.01 9.80 -1.02
CA THR A 36 4.14 9.93 -0.08
C THR A 36 4.95 8.63 0.01
N PHE A 37 4.28 7.48 0.03
CA PHE A 37 4.94 6.18 0.06
C PHE A 37 5.76 5.94 -1.21
N VAL A 38 5.21 6.22 -2.38
CA VAL A 38 5.90 6.09 -3.68
C VAL A 38 7.16 6.94 -3.71
N GLN A 39 7.07 8.22 -3.32
CA GLN A 39 8.23 9.11 -3.25
C GLN A 39 9.32 8.57 -2.31
N LYS A 40 8.92 8.10 -1.12
CA LYS A 40 9.87 7.48 -0.18
C LYS A 40 10.49 6.21 -0.75
N ALA A 41 9.70 5.37 -1.42
CA ALA A 41 10.14 4.11 -1.99
C ALA A 41 11.16 4.35 -3.13
N GLN A 42 10.89 5.31 -4.01
CA GLN A 42 11.82 5.78 -5.06
C GLN A 42 13.16 6.26 -4.47
N GLY A 43 13.12 6.93 -3.31
CA GLY A 43 14.32 7.41 -2.61
C GLY A 43 15.15 6.33 -1.91
N ILE A 44 14.68 5.08 -1.82
CA ILE A 44 15.46 4.01 -1.18
C ILE A 44 16.58 3.55 -2.10
N LYS A 45 17.82 3.82 -1.69
CA LYS A 45 19.03 3.34 -2.39
C LYS A 45 18.96 1.83 -2.63
N ASN A 46 19.22 1.42 -3.88
CA ASN A 46 19.22 0.03 -4.34
C ASN A 46 17.89 -0.73 -4.15
N ALA A 47 16.75 -0.04 -3.96
CA ALA A 47 15.44 -0.68 -3.79
C ALA A 47 15.09 -1.63 -4.92
N ALA A 48 15.27 -1.20 -6.17
CA ALA A 48 15.01 -2.00 -7.36
C ALA A 48 15.73 -3.37 -7.34
N THR A 49 16.95 -3.41 -6.78
CA THR A 49 17.74 -4.64 -6.70
C THR A 49 17.16 -5.68 -5.75
N LYS A 50 16.20 -5.33 -4.89
CA LYS A 50 15.58 -6.24 -3.92
C LYS A 50 14.49 -7.11 -4.55
N PHE A 51 13.99 -6.74 -5.73
CA PHE A 51 13.00 -7.50 -6.48
C PHE A 51 13.73 -8.55 -7.32
N ARG A 52 13.74 -9.80 -6.83
CA ARG A 52 14.48 -10.92 -7.42
C ARG A 52 13.60 -12.17 -7.45
N SER A 53 13.92 -13.10 -8.34
CA SER A 53 13.26 -14.41 -8.44
C SER A 53 13.35 -15.26 -7.17
N THR A 54 14.35 -15.00 -6.32
CA THR A 54 14.59 -15.75 -5.08
C THR A 54 13.87 -15.17 -3.86
N VAL A 55 13.12 -14.07 -4.02
CA VAL A 55 12.36 -13.52 -2.91
C VAL A 55 11.21 -14.46 -2.57
N VAL A 56 11.10 -14.84 -1.30
CA VAL A 56 10.05 -15.75 -0.83
C VAL A 56 8.69 -15.07 -0.96
N GLU A 57 7.73 -15.77 -1.55
CA GLU A 57 6.34 -15.29 -1.64
C GLU A 57 5.77 -14.98 -0.24
N GLY A 58 5.04 -13.87 -0.15
CA GLY A 58 4.53 -13.31 1.11
C GLY A 58 5.58 -12.56 1.94
N SER A 59 6.86 -12.54 1.54
CA SER A 59 7.89 -11.81 2.29
C SER A 59 7.92 -10.31 1.93
N ARG A 60 8.19 -9.47 2.92
CA ARG A 60 8.30 -8.02 2.73
C ARG A 60 9.55 -7.65 1.96
N ILE A 61 9.40 -6.90 0.87
CA ILE A 61 10.50 -6.34 0.07
C ILE A 61 10.82 -4.92 0.56
N ILE A 62 9.78 -4.09 0.73
CA ILE A 62 9.90 -2.68 1.12
C ILE A 62 8.82 -2.31 2.15
N PRO A 63 9.14 -1.49 3.17
CA PRO A 63 10.48 -1.09 3.58
C PRO A 63 11.25 -2.26 4.23
N SER A 64 12.50 -2.02 4.60
CA SER A 64 13.21 -2.93 5.53
C SER A 64 12.39 -3.08 6.81
N ARG A 65 12.38 -4.29 7.40
CA ARG A 65 11.75 -4.55 8.71
C ARG A 65 12.27 -3.62 9.82
N THR A 66 13.52 -3.16 9.72
CA THR A 66 14.11 -2.22 10.68
C THR A 66 13.56 -0.80 10.60
N LYS A 67 12.88 -0.44 9.50
CA LYS A 67 12.25 0.88 9.30
C LYS A 67 10.72 0.81 9.27
N ASP A 68 10.13 -0.31 9.70
CA ASP A 68 8.71 -0.60 9.51
C ASP A 68 7.78 0.48 10.08
N ALA A 69 8.12 1.01 11.25
CA ALA A 69 7.32 2.02 11.95
C ALA A 69 7.24 3.38 11.24
N GLU A 70 8.14 3.64 10.28
CA GLU A 70 8.19 4.89 9.51
C GLU A 70 7.26 4.88 8.28
N PHE A 71 6.75 3.70 7.91
CA PHE A 71 5.96 3.52 6.70
C PHE A 71 4.54 3.06 7.02
N GLN A 72 3.58 3.78 6.44
CA GLN A 72 2.15 3.45 6.54
C GLN A 72 1.76 2.29 5.62
N LEU A 73 2.55 2.05 4.56
CA LEU A 73 2.33 1.02 3.54
C LEU A 73 3.59 0.17 3.38
N ARG A 74 3.45 -0.99 2.76
CA ARG A 74 4.53 -1.92 2.44
C ARG A 74 4.29 -2.61 1.10
N ILE A 75 5.37 -3.06 0.46
CA ILE A 75 5.36 -3.91 -0.72
C ILE A 75 5.89 -5.29 -0.31
N ASP A 76 5.04 -6.28 -0.47
CA ASP A 76 5.36 -7.68 -0.22
C ASP A 76 5.45 -8.43 -1.55
N ALA A 77 6.27 -9.48 -1.57
CA ALA A 77 6.40 -10.37 -2.71
C ALA A 77 5.13 -11.20 -2.88
N GLY A 78 4.60 -11.23 -4.09
CA GLY A 78 3.65 -12.26 -4.52
C GLY A 78 4.38 -13.39 -5.24
N HIS A 79 3.63 -14.10 -6.07
CA HIS A 79 4.13 -15.18 -6.90
C HIS A 79 5.17 -14.69 -7.94
N TYR A 80 6.25 -15.46 -8.10
CA TYR A 80 7.21 -15.29 -9.19
C TYR A 80 6.96 -16.33 -10.29
N ASP A 81 6.76 -15.85 -11.52
CA ASP A 81 6.64 -16.69 -12.70
C ASP A 81 8.00 -16.82 -13.41
N ALA A 82 8.55 -18.03 -13.41
CA ALA A 82 9.83 -18.32 -14.04
C ALA A 82 9.82 -18.24 -15.58
N ASN A 83 8.65 -18.44 -16.21
CA ASN A 83 8.53 -18.40 -17.67
C ASN A 83 8.60 -16.98 -18.19
N THR A 84 7.93 -16.05 -17.49
CA THR A 84 7.89 -14.63 -17.88
C THR A 84 8.94 -13.77 -17.15
N LYS A 85 9.62 -14.33 -16.15
CA LYS A 85 10.57 -13.65 -15.24
C LYS A 85 9.93 -12.50 -14.45
N ARG A 86 8.62 -12.59 -14.23
CA ARG A 86 7.80 -11.55 -13.60
C ARG A 86 7.55 -11.91 -12.14
N LEU A 87 7.88 -10.99 -11.24
CA LEU A 87 7.53 -11.05 -9.83
C LEU A 87 6.25 -10.24 -9.61
N ASN A 88 5.15 -10.90 -9.27
CA ASN A 88 3.98 -10.21 -8.75
C ASN A 88 4.33 -9.59 -7.39
N VAL A 89 3.82 -8.39 -7.13
CA VAL A 89 4.05 -7.66 -5.89
C VAL A 89 2.74 -7.11 -5.36
N VAL A 90 2.65 -6.99 -4.04
CA VAL A 90 1.42 -6.61 -3.35
C VAL A 90 1.68 -5.35 -2.52
N LEU A 91 0.96 -4.27 -2.83
CA LEU A 91 0.91 -3.09 -1.98
C LEU A 91 -0.10 -3.32 -0.87
N GLN A 92 0.36 -3.26 0.38
CA GLN A 92 -0.46 -3.49 1.56
C GLN A 92 -0.37 -2.34 2.55
N VAL A 93 -1.45 -2.14 3.30
CA VAL A 93 -1.42 -1.33 4.51
C VAL A 93 -0.54 -2.03 5.55
N ASN A 94 0.40 -1.28 6.11
CA ASN A 94 1.27 -1.82 7.14
C ASN A 94 0.48 -2.07 8.42
N SER A 95 0.72 -3.18 9.12
CA SER A 95 0.03 -3.45 10.40
C SER A 95 0.34 -2.39 11.46
N GLN A 96 1.50 -1.74 11.37
CA GLN A 96 1.92 -0.62 12.22
C GLN A 96 1.46 0.76 11.69
N ALA A 97 0.62 0.81 10.65
CA ALA A 97 0.07 2.07 10.15
C ALA A 97 -0.57 2.85 11.30
N LYS A 98 -0.31 4.15 11.35
CA LYS A 98 -0.83 5.05 12.39
C LYS A 98 -2.04 5.85 11.90
N SER A 99 -2.19 5.99 10.58
CA SER A 99 -3.31 6.69 9.95
C SER A 99 -4.64 6.03 10.31
N PRO A 100 -5.56 6.73 11.00
CA PRO A 100 -6.91 6.24 11.25
C PRO A 100 -7.64 5.90 9.96
N ALA A 101 -7.50 6.75 8.93
CA ALA A 101 -8.09 6.55 7.62
C ALA A 101 -7.70 5.19 7.00
N LEU A 102 -6.42 4.80 7.08
CA LEU A 102 -5.98 3.50 6.58
C LEU A 102 -6.54 2.34 7.41
N LYS A 103 -6.53 2.46 8.75
CA LYS A 103 -7.07 1.42 9.63
C LYS A 103 -8.56 1.18 9.37
N ASP A 104 -9.30 2.25 9.19
CA ASP A 104 -10.74 2.19 8.93
C ASP A 104 -11.04 1.67 7.53
N TRP A 105 -10.22 2.05 6.54
CA TRP A 105 -10.33 1.49 5.20
C TRP A 105 -10.08 -0.02 5.20
N VAL A 106 -9.04 -0.50 5.88
CA VAL A 106 -8.76 -1.95 5.99
C VAL A 106 -9.96 -2.66 6.63
N ARG A 107 -10.44 -2.20 7.79
CA ARG A 107 -11.58 -2.82 8.47
C ARG A 107 -12.85 -2.91 7.61
N LYS A 108 -13.08 -1.94 6.73
CA LYS A 108 -14.27 -1.89 5.86
C LYS A 108 -14.12 -2.70 4.59
N ASN A 109 -12.92 -2.74 4.00
CA ASN A 109 -12.74 -3.17 2.61
C ASN A 109 -11.88 -4.43 2.45
N SER A 110 -11.13 -4.86 3.47
CA SER A 110 -10.21 -5.98 3.30
C SER A 110 -9.75 -6.60 4.62
N THR A 111 -9.74 -7.94 4.69
CA THR A 111 -9.14 -8.67 5.82
C THR A 111 -7.61 -8.58 5.81
N HIS A 112 -6.99 -8.45 4.63
CA HIS A 112 -5.53 -8.51 4.47
C HIS A 112 -4.89 -7.14 4.22
N GLY A 113 -5.69 -6.07 4.12
CA GLY A 113 -5.21 -4.72 3.85
C GLY A 113 -4.51 -4.55 2.50
N LYS A 114 -4.83 -5.40 1.52
CA LYS A 114 -4.30 -5.33 0.15
C LYS A 114 -4.92 -4.12 -0.57
N LEU A 115 -4.10 -3.16 -0.98
CA LEU A 115 -4.52 -1.99 -1.74
C LEU A 115 -4.40 -2.22 -3.24
N ALA A 116 -3.30 -2.82 -3.70
CA ALA A 116 -3.03 -3.01 -5.11
C ALA A 116 -2.05 -4.16 -5.34
N THR A 117 -1.97 -4.59 -6.59
CA THR A 117 -0.95 -5.52 -7.08
C THR A 117 -0.37 -4.98 -8.38
N ALA A 118 0.89 -5.28 -8.62
CA ALA A 118 1.57 -4.98 -9.88
C ALA A 118 2.60 -6.07 -10.16
N SER A 119 3.22 -6.01 -11.33
CA SER A 119 4.28 -6.94 -11.70
C SER A 119 5.61 -6.23 -11.88
N PHE A 120 6.72 -6.87 -11.50
CA PHE A 120 8.08 -6.40 -11.71
C PHE A 120 8.86 -7.38 -12.60
N ASP A 121 9.43 -6.89 -13.70
CA ASP A 121 10.35 -7.66 -14.53
C ASP A 121 11.71 -7.83 -13.86
N THR A 122 11.99 -9.04 -13.35
CA THR A 122 13.28 -9.32 -12.70
C THR A 122 14.46 -9.34 -13.69
N GLY A 123 14.17 -9.50 -14.98
CA GLY A 123 15.11 -9.52 -16.09
C GLY A 123 15.26 -8.18 -16.82
N ALA A 124 14.59 -7.11 -16.40
CA ALA A 124 14.75 -5.79 -17.01
C ALA A 124 16.20 -5.31 -16.99
N SER A 125 16.67 -4.81 -18.14
CA SER A 125 18.01 -4.22 -18.28
C SER A 125 18.19 -3.00 -17.39
N ASP A 126 17.16 -2.14 -17.32
CA ASP A 126 17.10 -1.02 -16.38
C ASP A 126 16.10 -1.33 -15.25
N LYS A 127 16.63 -1.90 -14.17
CA LYS A 127 15.83 -2.22 -12.98
C LYS A 127 15.24 -0.98 -12.30
N GLN A 128 15.90 0.16 -12.40
CA GLN A 128 15.44 1.39 -11.74
C GLN A 128 14.24 1.98 -12.50
N ALA A 129 14.28 1.99 -13.83
CA ALA A 129 13.14 2.37 -14.65
C ALA A 129 11.94 1.42 -14.44
N GLU A 130 12.18 0.11 -14.44
CA GLU A 130 11.12 -0.88 -14.17
C GLU A 130 10.53 -0.72 -12.75
N TYR A 131 11.38 -0.40 -11.77
CA TYR A 131 10.94 -0.14 -10.40
C TYR A 131 10.05 1.10 -10.33
N ALA A 132 10.44 2.20 -11.00
CA ALA A 132 9.64 3.41 -11.05
C ALA A 132 8.28 3.19 -11.74
N ARG A 133 8.26 2.43 -12.85
CA ARG A 133 7.04 2.03 -13.56
C ARG A 133 6.11 1.22 -12.64
N MET A 134 6.63 0.20 -11.97
CA MET A 134 5.87 -0.65 -11.05
C MET A 134 5.30 0.16 -9.88
N LEU A 135 6.06 1.10 -9.31
CA LEU A 135 5.54 1.98 -8.26
C LEU A 135 4.41 2.89 -8.74
N GLY A 136 4.50 3.42 -9.96
CA GLY A 136 3.43 4.21 -10.57
C GLY A 136 2.15 3.38 -10.77
N GLU A 137 2.29 2.15 -11.26
CA GLU A 137 1.16 1.22 -11.42
C GLU A 137 0.49 0.90 -10.07
N LEU A 138 1.29 0.63 -9.02
CA LEU A 138 0.77 0.43 -7.67
C LEU A 138 0.06 1.67 -7.11
N GLU A 139 0.53 2.87 -7.44
CA GLU A 139 -0.10 4.12 -7.01
C GLU A 139 -1.46 4.32 -7.68
N GLU A 140 -1.51 4.17 -9.00
CA GLU A 140 -2.73 4.33 -9.79
C GLU A 140 -3.79 3.31 -9.39
N GLU A 141 -3.40 2.04 -9.32
CA GLU A 141 -4.30 0.95 -8.93
C GLU A 141 -4.72 1.08 -7.47
N GLY A 142 -3.80 1.49 -6.60
CA GLY A 142 -4.09 1.79 -5.21
C GLY A 142 -5.14 2.88 -5.06
N LYS A 143 -5.07 3.95 -5.87
CA LYS A 143 -6.06 5.04 -5.88
C LYS A 143 -7.42 4.59 -6.41
N LYS A 144 -7.45 3.79 -7.48
CA LYS A 144 -8.71 3.23 -8.03
C LYS A 144 -9.44 2.37 -7.00
N ASN A 145 -8.71 1.57 -6.23
CA ASN A 145 -9.28 0.69 -5.21
C ASN A 145 -9.78 1.41 -3.95
N LEU A 146 -9.58 2.73 -3.82
CA LEU A 146 -10.20 3.52 -2.75
C LEU A 146 -11.68 3.83 -3.01
N GLY A 147 -12.15 3.56 -4.25
CA GLY A 147 -13.51 3.85 -4.72
C GLY A 147 -13.77 5.32 -4.98
#